data_AF-A0A7W3QJI6-F1
#
_entry.id   AF-A0A7W3QJI6-F1
#
_cell.length_a   1.000
_cell.length_b   1.000
_cell.length_c   1.000
_cell.angle_alpha   90.00
_cell.angle_beta   90.00
_cell.angle_gamma   90.00
#
_symmetry.space_group_name_H-M   'P 1'
#
loop_
_entity.id
_entity.type
_entity.pdbx_description
1 polymer ?
#
loop_
_entity_poly.entity_id
_entity_poly.type
_entity_poly.pdbx_seq_one_letter_code
_entity_poly.pdbx_strand_id
1 'polypeptide(L)'
;MRAVLASVLVAAALAGCAQRQGGRAAAAATAVLASAQRGDGAGACAGLVPSAAQSLETEGRSCAEEIVKLGLRSGPADGGEVWGDAARVRVGADTVFLFRWGDGWKVAAAGCRPRAGRPYECRVRT
;
A
#
# COMPACT_ATOMS: atom_id res chain seq x y z
N MET A 1 -21.19 -8.77 35.42
CA MET A 1 -20.45 -9.86 34.76
C MET A 1 -20.90 -10.11 33.31
N ARG A 2 -22.19 -10.37 33.01
CA ARG A 2 -22.69 -10.55 31.62
C ARG A 2 -22.46 -9.35 30.69
N ALA A 3 -22.71 -8.13 31.16
CA ALA A 3 -22.47 -6.91 30.38
C ALA A 3 -20.98 -6.72 30.04
N VAL A 4 -20.09 -7.00 31.00
CA VAL A 4 -18.63 -6.90 30.81
C VAL A 4 -18.13 -7.93 29.78
N LEU A 5 -18.64 -9.16 29.82
CA LEU A 5 -18.31 -10.21 28.84
C LEU A 5 -18.79 -9.85 27.43
N ALA A 6 -19.99 -9.27 27.29
CA ALA A 6 -20.52 -8.82 26.00
C ALA A 6 -19.68 -7.67 25.41
N SER A 7 -19.25 -6.71 26.24
CA SER A 7 -18.40 -5.59 25.80
C SER A 7 -17.02 -6.06 25.33
N VAL A 8 -16.41 -7.02 26.03
CA VAL A 8 -15.09 -7.59 25.66
C VAL A 8 -15.17 -8.35 24.33
N LEU A 9 -16.24 -9.11 24.09
CA LEU A 9 -16.44 -9.85 22.83
C LEU A 9 -16.57 -8.93 21.60
N VAL A 10 -17.30 -7.82 21.73
CA VAL A 10 -17.46 -6.84 20.64
C VAL A 10 -16.14 -6.15 20.30
N ALA A 11 -15.36 -5.75 21.32
CA ALA A 11 -14.05 -5.13 21.10
C ALA A 11 -13.05 -6.07 20.41
N ALA A 12 -13.04 -7.35 20.78
CA ALA A 12 -12.17 -8.36 20.17
C ALA A 12 -12.50 -8.60 18.68
N ALA A 13 -13.78 -8.61 18.31
CA ALA A 13 -14.21 -8.76 16.92
C ALA A 13 -13.75 -7.60 16.02
N LEU A 14 -13.79 -6.36 16.52
CA LEU A 14 -13.36 -5.17 15.79
C LEU A 14 -11.84 -5.15 15.56
N ALA A 15 -11.05 -5.55 16.56
CA ALA A 15 -9.60 -5.66 16.45
C ALA A 15 -9.18 -6.70 15.39
N GLY A 16 -9.91 -7.82 15.29
CA GLY A 16 -9.66 -8.85 14.27
C GLY A 16 -9.91 -8.36 12.84
N CYS A 17 -10.93 -7.53 12.63
CA CYS A 17 -11.21 -6.93 11.32
C CYS A 17 -10.10 -5.94 10.89
N ALA A 18 -9.68 -5.04 11.79
CA ALA A 18 -8.61 -4.10 11.49
C ALA A 18 -7.30 -4.81 11.15
N GLN A 19 -6.92 -5.83 11.92
CA GLN A 19 -5.73 -6.64 11.67
C GLN A 19 -5.81 -7.36 10.30
N ARG A 20 -6.96 -7.94 9.97
CA ARG A 20 -7.18 -8.58 8.66
C ARG A 20 -7.04 -7.57 7.51
N GLN A 21 -7.59 -6.36 7.66
CA GLN A 21 -7.46 -5.32 6.63
C GLN A 21 -6.01 -4.84 6.49
N GLY A 22 -5.29 -4.67 7.60
CA GLY A 22 -3.87 -4.37 7.60
C GLY A 22 -3.04 -5.42 6.87
N GLY A 23 -3.32 -6.72 7.12
CA GLY A 23 -2.68 -7.82 6.40
C GLY A 23 -2.96 -7.82 4.90
N ARG A 24 -4.20 -7.50 4.47
CA ARG A 24 -4.55 -7.37 3.05
C ARG A 24 -3.86 -6.20 2.38
N ALA A 25 -3.77 -5.04 3.06
CA ALA A 25 -3.04 -3.88 2.58
C ALA A 25 -1.53 -4.20 2.44
N ALA A 26 -0.94 -4.88 3.43
CA ALA A 26 0.45 -5.30 3.40
C ALA A 26 0.75 -6.25 2.23
N ALA A 27 -0.13 -7.22 1.98
CA ALA A 27 -0.01 -8.13 0.85
C ALA A 27 -0.06 -7.38 -0.50
N ALA A 28 -0.99 -6.44 -0.65
CA ALA A 28 -1.09 -5.63 -1.88
C ALA A 28 0.15 -4.76 -2.11
N ALA A 29 0.66 -4.09 -1.06
CA ALA A 29 1.89 -3.29 -1.14
C ALA A 29 3.10 -4.15 -1.55
N THR A 30 3.26 -5.31 -0.89
CA THR A 30 4.35 -6.25 -1.16
C THR A 30 4.28 -6.77 -2.59
N ALA A 31 3.09 -7.09 -3.08
CA ALA A 31 2.87 -7.58 -4.44
C ALA A 31 3.30 -6.56 -5.49
N VAL A 32 2.87 -5.29 -5.37
CA VAL A 32 3.26 -4.21 -6.30
C VAL A 32 4.77 -4.01 -6.31
N LEU A 33 5.40 -3.88 -5.14
CA LEU A 33 6.85 -3.68 -5.05
C LEU A 33 7.62 -4.89 -5.59
N ALA A 34 7.14 -6.12 -5.33
CA ALA A 34 7.76 -7.33 -5.86
C ALA A 34 7.63 -7.41 -7.38
N SER A 35 6.53 -6.93 -7.96
CA SER A 35 6.31 -6.87 -9.42
C SER A 35 7.30 -5.92 -10.06
N ALA A 36 7.41 -4.70 -9.54
CA ALA A 36 8.38 -3.72 -10.02
C ALA A 36 9.83 -4.25 -9.90
N GLN A 37 10.17 -4.86 -8.75
CA GLN A 37 11.51 -5.39 -8.50
C GLN A 37 11.94 -6.49 -9.48
N ARG A 38 11.01 -7.36 -9.90
CA ARG A 38 11.30 -8.46 -10.83
C ARG A 38 11.14 -8.09 -12.31
N GLY A 39 10.89 -6.82 -12.61
CA GLY A 39 10.70 -6.32 -13.98
C GLY A 39 9.29 -6.51 -14.54
N ASP A 40 8.33 -6.96 -13.73
CA ASP A 40 6.92 -7.09 -14.11
C ASP A 40 6.20 -5.75 -13.95
N GLY A 41 6.47 -4.83 -14.87
CA GLY A 41 5.92 -3.48 -14.86
C GLY A 41 4.40 -3.44 -15.02
N ALA A 42 3.84 -4.32 -15.87
CA ALA A 42 2.40 -4.40 -16.09
C ALA A 42 1.67 -4.86 -14.82
N GLY A 43 2.16 -5.91 -14.16
CA GLY A 43 1.62 -6.38 -12.89
C GLY A 43 1.77 -5.34 -11.77
N ALA A 44 2.85 -4.57 -11.76
CA ALA A 44 3.05 -3.49 -10.80
C ALA A 44 2.04 -2.35 -11.02
N CYS A 45 1.88 -1.87 -12.26
CA CYS A 45 0.95 -0.80 -12.61
C CYS A 45 -0.52 -1.19 -12.40
N ALA A 46 -0.89 -2.46 -12.62
CA ALA A 46 -2.26 -2.93 -12.35
C ALA A 46 -2.66 -2.80 -10.86
N GLY A 47 -1.68 -2.91 -9.95
CA GLY A 47 -1.87 -2.73 -8.52
C GLY A 47 -1.83 -1.27 -8.04
N LEU A 48 -1.54 -0.31 -8.93
CA LEU A 48 -1.67 1.10 -8.62
C LEU A 48 -3.13 1.57 -8.75
N VAL A 49 -3.48 2.61 -8.00
CA VAL A 49 -4.68 3.40 -8.30
C VAL A 49 -4.48 4.11 -9.65
N PRO A 50 -5.56 4.37 -10.43
CA PRO A 50 -5.43 4.90 -11.78
C PRO A 50 -4.61 6.18 -11.89
N SER A 51 -4.80 7.15 -10.97
CA SER A 51 -4.06 8.41 -10.97
C SER A 51 -2.56 8.21 -10.71
N ALA A 52 -2.17 7.25 -9.86
CA ALA A 52 -0.77 6.93 -9.62
C ALA A 52 -0.11 6.20 -10.80
N ALA A 53 -0.88 5.39 -11.56
CA ALA A 53 -0.38 4.80 -12.79
C ALA A 53 -0.17 5.89 -13.88
N GLN A 54 -1.14 6.78 -14.03
CA GLN A 54 -1.08 7.90 -14.98
C GLN A 54 0.07 8.86 -14.67
N SER A 55 0.41 9.09 -13.39
CA SER A 55 1.53 9.97 -13.04
C SER A 55 2.91 9.43 -13.42
N LEU A 56 3.02 8.14 -13.74
CA LEU A 56 4.24 7.52 -14.26
C LEU A 56 4.31 7.51 -15.78
N GLU A 57 3.19 7.77 -16.47
CA GLU A 57 3.18 7.89 -17.92
C GLU A 57 3.83 9.23 -18.31
N THR A 58 4.85 9.15 -19.16
CA THR A 58 5.58 10.31 -19.68
C THR A 58 5.63 10.25 -21.20
N GLU A 59 6.01 11.35 -21.86
CA GLU A 59 6.18 11.34 -23.31
C GLU A 59 7.20 10.25 -23.72
N GLY A 60 6.70 9.20 -24.36
CA GLY A 60 7.50 8.08 -24.86
C GLY A 60 7.77 6.95 -23.86
N ARG A 61 7.15 6.92 -22.68
CA ARG A 61 7.26 5.76 -21.75
C ARG A 61 5.94 5.46 -21.05
N SER A 62 5.58 4.18 -21.05
CA SER A 62 4.42 3.66 -20.32
C SER A 62 4.69 3.55 -18.82
N CYS A 63 3.62 3.48 -18.02
CA CYS A 63 3.71 3.17 -16.59
C CYS A 63 4.58 1.92 -16.33
N ALA A 64 4.39 0.87 -17.15
CA ALA A 64 5.08 -0.41 -16.98
C ALA A 64 6.60 -0.27 -17.12
N GLU A 65 7.06 0.58 -18.04
CA GLU A 65 8.49 0.84 -18.21
C GLU A 65 9.04 1.72 -17.08
N GLU A 66 8.31 2.76 -16.70
CA GLU A 66 8.78 3.73 -15.72
C GLU A 66 8.86 3.13 -14.30
N ILE A 67 7.84 2.36 -13.90
CA ILE A 67 7.79 1.77 -12.55
C ILE A 67 8.93 0.79 -12.27
N VAL A 68 9.42 0.08 -13.30
CA VAL A 68 10.57 -0.82 -13.18
C VAL A 68 11.86 -0.01 -13.01
N LYS A 69 12.02 1.10 -13.74
CA LYS A 69 13.19 1.98 -13.65
C LYS A 69 13.33 2.66 -12.30
N LEU A 70 12.22 2.85 -11.58
CA LEU A 70 12.28 3.38 -10.21
C LEU A 70 13.11 2.48 -9.29
N GLY A 71 13.33 1.19 -9.59
CA GLY A 71 14.13 0.33 -8.71
C GLY A 71 13.53 0.20 -7.31
N LEU A 72 12.20 0.16 -7.24
CA LEU A 72 11.46 -0.15 -6.01
C LEU A 72 11.88 -1.55 -5.51
N ARG A 73 12.01 -1.69 -4.18
CA ARG A 73 12.44 -2.95 -3.56
C ARG A 73 11.34 -3.45 -2.64
N SER A 74 10.96 -4.71 -2.80
CA SER A 74 10.11 -5.40 -1.85
C SER A 74 10.93 -5.96 -0.69
N GLY A 75 10.24 -6.46 0.32
CA GLY A 75 10.84 -6.99 1.54
C GLY A 75 9.76 -7.44 2.53
N PRO A 76 10.14 -7.78 3.77
CA PRO A 76 9.18 -8.08 4.83
C PRO A 76 8.26 -6.87 5.07
N ALA A 77 6.96 -7.12 5.23
CA ALA A 77 5.98 -6.10 5.56
C ALA A 77 5.48 -6.24 6.99
N ASP A 78 5.31 -5.14 7.71
CA ASP A 78 4.89 -5.14 9.11
C ASP A 78 3.40 -4.81 9.26
N GLY A 79 2.56 -5.66 8.70
CA GLY A 79 1.11 -5.42 8.66
C GLY A 79 0.77 -4.07 8.02
N GLY A 80 -0.43 -3.57 8.27
CA GLY A 80 -0.88 -2.28 7.73
C GLY A 80 -1.60 -1.48 8.79
N GLU A 81 -1.22 -0.21 8.92
CA GLU A 81 -1.98 0.77 9.69
C GLU A 81 -3.13 1.26 8.82
N VAL A 82 -4.37 0.99 9.24
CA VAL A 82 -5.58 1.28 8.45
C VAL A 82 -6.40 2.40 9.11
N TRP A 83 -6.77 3.41 8.33
CA TRP A 83 -7.63 4.51 8.73
C TRP A 83 -8.76 4.67 7.70
N GLY A 84 -9.90 4.03 7.97
CA GLY A 84 -11.02 3.98 7.03
C GLY A 84 -10.61 3.30 5.72
N ASP A 85 -10.64 4.05 4.63
CA ASP A 85 -10.28 3.59 3.29
C ASP A 85 -8.83 3.90 2.90
N ALA A 86 -8.01 4.38 3.83
CA ALA A 86 -6.58 4.60 3.63
C ALA A 86 -5.77 3.62 4.48
N ALA A 87 -4.60 3.22 3.97
CA ALA A 87 -3.66 2.43 4.74
C ALA A 87 -2.22 2.87 4.49
N ARG A 88 -1.35 2.67 5.49
CA ARG A 88 0.10 2.78 5.38
C ARG A 88 0.73 1.45 5.75
N VAL A 89 1.71 1.04 4.96
CA VAL A 89 2.48 -0.20 5.15
C VAL A 89 3.96 0.15 5.04
N ARG A 90 4.82 -0.36 5.93
CA ARG A 90 6.26 -0.39 5.69
C ARG A 90 6.64 -1.74 5.08
N VAL A 91 7.34 -1.71 3.95
CA VAL A 91 7.83 -2.90 3.25
C VAL A 91 9.33 -2.77 3.13
N GLY A 92 10.07 -3.56 3.91
CA GLY A 92 11.51 -3.35 4.10
C GLY A 92 11.81 -1.92 4.56
N ALA A 93 12.56 -1.17 3.73
CA ALA A 93 12.91 0.22 3.98
C ALA A 93 11.96 1.25 3.32
N ASP A 94 10.99 0.80 2.52
CA ASP A 94 10.05 1.67 1.83
C ASP A 94 8.75 1.84 2.61
N THR A 95 8.18 3.04 2.55
CA THR A 95 6.80 3.29 3.00
C THR A 95 5.88 3.33 1.79
N VAL A 96 4.72 2.68 1.91
CA VAL A 96 3.69 2.58 0.88
C VAL A 96 2.36 3.07 1.45
N PHE A 97 1.67 3.89 0.68
CA PHE A 97 0.31 4.34 0.99
C PHE A 97 -0.67 3.69 0.03
N LEU A 98 -1.80 3.23 0.53
CA LEU A 98 -2.82 2.52 -0.22
C LEU A 98 -4.19 3.17 0.02
N PHE A 99 -5.03 3.11 -1.00
CA PHE A 99 -6.45 3.36 -0.87
C PHE A 99 -7.23 2.07 -1.13
N ARG A 100 -8.36 1.92 -0.43
CA ARG A 100 -9.31 0.87 -0.70
C ARG A 100 -9.96 1.13 -2.06
N TRP A 101 -10.00 0.09 -2.89
CA TRP A 101 -10.51 0.15 -4.25
C TRP A 101 -11.42 -1.06 -4.47
N GLY A 102 -12.74 -0.83 -4.42
CA GLY A 102 -13.72 -1.90 -4.30
C GLY A 102 -13.49 -2.73 -3.03
N ASP A 103 -13.38 -4.05 -3.19
CA ASP A 103 -13.13 -5.00 -2.09
C ASP A 103 -11.64 -5.24 -1.79
N GLY A 104 -10.74 -4.55 -2.51
CA GLY A 104 -9.29 -4.71 -2.41
C GLY A 104 -8.54 -3.42 -2.06
N TRP A 105 -7.21 -3.50 -2.07
CA TRP A 105 -6.30 -2.38 -1.85
C TRP A 105 -5.49 -2.11 -3.11
N LYS A 106 -5.30 -0.83 -3.43
CA LYS A 106 -4.42 -0.38 -4.49
C LYS A 106 -3.42 0.64 -3.96
N VAL A 107 -2.20 0.59 -4.48
CA VAL A 107 -1.12 1.50 -4.08
C VAL A 107 -1.37 2.88 -4.66
N ALA A 108 -1.45 3.87 -3.78
CA ALA A 108 -1.60 5.28 -4.10
C ALA A 108 -0.25 6.00 -4.13
N ALA A 109 0.70 5.58 -3.29
CA ALA A 109 2.06 6.09 -3.33
C ALA A 109 3.07 5.04 -2.86
N ALA A 110 4.27 5.05 -3.46
CA ALA A 110 5.33 4.07 -3.18
C ALA A 110 6.73 4.70 -3.26
N GLY A 111 7.70 4.02 -2.65
CA GLY A 111 9.06 4.53 -2.50
C GLY A 111 9.11 5.79 -1.65
N CYS A 112 8.22 5.89 -0.66
CA CYS A 112 8.05 7.09 0.14
C CYS A 112 9.08 7.16 1.28
N ARG A 113 9.67 8.34 1.48
CA ARG A 113 10.58 8.64 2.60
C ARG A 113 10.01 9.73 3.51
N PRO A 114 10.07 9.54 4.84
CA PRO A 114 9.54 10.50 5.79
C PRO A 114 10.35 11.80 5.76
N ARG A 115 9.66 12.93 5.96
CA ARG A 115 10.27 14.25 6.07
C ARG A 115 9.72 14.98 7.29
N ALA A 116 10.60 15.55 8.12
CA ALA A 116 10.19 16.20 9.36
C ALA A 116 9.22 17.37 9.09
N GLY A 117 8.04 17.33 9.71
CA GLY A 117 7.02 18.38 9.59
C GLY A 117 6.44 18.57 8.18
N ARG A 118 6.63 17.61 7.26
CA ARG A 118 6.21 17.72 5.87
C ARG A 118 5.61 16.40 5.36
N PRO A 119 4.82 16.43 4.28
CA PRO A 119 4.40 15.20 3.60
C PRO A 119 5.61 14.36 3.19
N TYR A 120 5.39 13.04 3.11
CA TYR A 120 6.38 12.11 2.59
C TYR A 120 6.78 12.50 1.17
N GLU A 121 8.04 12.28 0.84
CA GLU A 121 8.54 12.38 -0.53
C GLU A 121 8.45 10.99 -1.16
N CYS A 122 7.65 10.87 -2.22
CA CYS A 122 7.34 9.60 -2.86
C CYS A 122 7.76 9.61 -4.33
N ARG A 123 8.20 8.44 -4.81
CA ARG A 123 8.58 8.22 -6.22
C ARG A 123 7.37 7.93 -7.11
N VAL A 124 6.37 7.26 -6.55
CA VAL A 124 5.04 7.08 -7.15
C VAL A 124 4.04 7.81 -6.28
N ARG A 125 3.11 8.56 -6.86
CA ARG A 125 2.04 9.25 -6.13
C ARG A 125 0.86 9.57 -7.04
N THR A 126 -0.32 9.67 -6.43
CA THR A 126 -1.51 10.29 -7.03
C THR A 126 -1.37 11.80 -7.13
#